data_AF-A0ABD1CYL2-F1
#
_entry.id   AF-A0ABD1CYL2-F1
#
_cell.length_a   1.000
_cell.length_b   1.000
_cell.length_c   1.000
_cell.angle_alpha   90.00
_cell.angle_beta   90.00
_cell.angle_gamma   90.00
#
_symmetry.space_group_name_H-M   'P 1'
#
loop_
_entity.id
_entity.type
_entity.pdbx_description
1 polymer ?
#
loop_
_entity_poly.entity_id
_entity_poly.type
_entity_poly.pdbx_seq_one_letter_code
_entity_poly.pdbx_strand_id
1 'polypeptide(L)'
;MSTLYRNDELFEKLYFQKYPGFYDTMDAGYKDKAGYVFVTARDDDVINVAGHRISTSSLEDAVLRHPDVADAAVFGVPESTKGQIPLCLYVVKNGVRKTPTKLSVELISLIREVIGPIAAFRLVGKVENLPRTRSGKTMRKSMADFAANKRVILPGTIEDPTVFKDIKRALQELGYAMNAPDPVSSD
;
A
#
# COMPACT_ATOMS: atom_id res chain seq x y z
N MET A 1 29.64 -11.04 17.29
CA MET A 1 28.39 -11.29 16.55
C MET A 1 27.92 -9.98 15.96
N SER A 2 27.53 -9.98 14.69
CA SER A 2 26.87 -8.81 14.08
C SER A 2 25.40 -8.80 14.51
N THR A 3 24.87 -7.61 14.82
CA THR A 3 23.52 -7.41 15.37
C THR A 3 23.01 -6.00 15.03
N LEU A 4 21.76 -5.69 15.36
CA LEU A 4 21.26 -4.31 15.37
C LEU A 4 21.88 -3.55 16.54
N TYR A 5 22.31 -2.30 16.30
CA TYR A 5 23.01 -1.51 17.31
C TYR A 5 22.24 -1.42 18.63
N ARG A 6 22.82 -2.02 19.69
CA ARG A 6 22.25 -2.11 21.05
C ARG A 6 20.84 -2.73 21.11
N ASN A 7 20.49 -3.63 20.18
CA ASN A 7 19.16 -4.24 20.16
C ASN A 7 19.15 -5.67 19.58
N ASP A 8 19.79 -6.59 20.31
CA ASP A 8 19.91 -8.00 19.94
C ASP A 8 18.54 -8.70 19.91
N GLU A 9 17.66 -8.39 20.85
CA GLU A 9 16.31 -8.95 20.90
C GLU A 9 15.50 -8.61 19.65
N LEU A 10 15.60 -7.36 19.17
CA LEU A 10 14.92 -6.96 17.94
C LEU A 10 15.53 -7.65 16.71
N PHE A 11 16.85 -7.84 16.68
CA PHE A 11 17.51 -8.57 15.60
C PHE A 11 17.00 -10.01 15.49
N GLU A 12 16.95 -10.73 16.59
CA GLU A 12 16.43 -12.11 16.63
C GLU A 12 14.94 -12.14 16.26
N LYS A 13 14.16 -11.23 16.83
CA LYS A 13 12.72 -11.12 16.57
C LYS A 13 12.39 -10.84 15.10
N LEU A 14 13.08 -9.89 14.48
CA LEU A 14 12.79 -9.49 13.10
C LEU A 14 13.22 -10.54 12.09
N TYR A 15 14.36 -11.18 12.30
CA TYR A 15 15.01 -11.95 11.24
C TYR A 15 14.98 -13.47 11.45
N PHE A 16 14.80 -13.99 12.66
CA PHE A 16 14.98 -15.43 12.94
C PHE A 16 13.81 -16.11 13.65
N GLN A 17 12.91 -15.36 14.29
CA GLN A 17 11.77 -15.95 15.01
C GLN A 17 10.65 -16.46 14.09
N LYS A 18 10.34 -15.74 13.00
CA LYS A 18 9.21 -16.10 12.13
C LYS A 18 9.42 -17.43 11.40
N TYR A 19 10.66 -17.73 11.02
CA TYR A 19 11.06 -18.97 10.37
C TYR A 19 12.28 -19.57 11.09
N PRO A 20 12.07 -20.36 12.17
CA PRO A 20 13.17 -20.90 12.97
C PRO A 20 14.20 -21.64 12.12
N GLY A 21 15.48 -21.29 12.26
CA GLY A 21 16.58 -21.85 11.48
C GLY A 21 16.86 -21.16 10.13
N PHE A 22 16.05 -20.16 9.75
CA PHE A 22 16.21 -19.39 8.52
C PHE A 22 16.22 -17.88 8.81
N TYR A 23 16.84 -17.10 7.90
CA TYR A 23 16.79 -15.65 7.91
C TYR A 23 15.60 -15.16 7.09
N ASP A 24 14.69 -14.40 7.69
CA ASP A 24 13.58 -13.75 6.99
C ASP A 24 14.10 -12.53 6.22
N THR A 25 14.20 -12.65 4.89
CA THR A 25 14.56 -11.54 4.01
C THR A 25 13.45 -10.49 3.90
N MET A 26 12.22 -10.84 4.32
CA MET A 26 11.01 -10.06 4.15
C MET A 26 10.64 -9.80 2.68
N ASP A 27 11.18 -10.61 1.77
CA ASP A 27 10.86 -10.61 0.35
C ASP A 27 10.00 -11.84 0.02
N ALA A 28 8.92 -11.63 -0.73
CA ALA A 28 8.02 -12.67 -1.19
C ALA A 28 8.31 -13.02 -2.65
N GLY A 29 8.32 -14.32 -2.97
CA GLY A 29 8.66 -14.80 -4.30
C GLY A 29 8.36 -16.28 -4.50
N TYR A 30 8.78 -16.80 -5.64
CA TYR A 30 8.71 -18.23 -5.92
C TYR A 30 9.98 -18.70 -6.64
N LYS A 31 10.25 -20.00 -6.53
CA LYS A 31 11.31 -20.67 -7.28
C LYS A 31 10.67 -21.54 -8.35
N ASP A 32 11.11 -21.41 -9.58
CA ASP A 32 10.60 -22.23 -10.68
C ASP A 32 11.22 -23.65 -10.67
N LYS A 33 10.78 -24.48 -11.63
CA LYS A 33 11.27 -25.86 -11.79
C LYS A 33 12.74 -25.94 -12.23
N ALA A 34 13.27 -24.88 -12.84
CA ALA A 34 14.66 -24.78 -13.28
C ALA A 34 15.58 -24.24 -12.18
N GLY A 35 15.01 -23.84 -11.03
CA GLY A 35 15.76 -23.35 -9.87
C GLY A 35 15.95 -21.85 -9.82
N TYR A 36 15.37 -21.08 -10.74
CA TYR A 36 15.42 -19.62 -10.73
C TYR A 36 14.48 -19.05 -9.68
N VAL A 37 14.96 -18.02 -8.95
CA VAL A 37 14.20 -17.33 -7.90
C VAL A 37 13.67 -16.02 -8.44
N PHE A 38 12.36 -15.81 -8.29
CA PHE A 38 11.66 -14.59 -8.69
C PHE A 38 11.18 -13.86 -7.44
N VAL A 39 11.77 -12.71 -7.14
CA VAL A 39 11.30 -11.81 -6.08
C VAL A 39 10.16 -10.97 -6.64
N THR A 40 8.98 -11.09 -6.04
CA THR A 40 7.72 -10.55 -6.57
C THR A 40 7.18 -9.37 -5.78
N ALA A 41 7.47 -9.30 -4.49
CA ALA A 41 7.00 -8.24 -3.61
C ALA A 41 7.82 -8.24 -2.33
N ARG A 42 7.67 -7.19 -1.53
CA ARG A 42 7.96 -7.28 -0.11
C ARG A 42 6.83 -8.03 0.58
N ASP A 43 7.13 -8.82 1.61
CA ASP A 43 6.08 -9.54 2.35
C ASP A 43 5.10 -8.56 3.04
N ASP A 44 5.54 -7.34 3.37
CA ASP A 44 4.67 -6.28 3.90
C ASP A 44 3.82 -5.55 2.83
N ASP A 45 4.11 -5.75 1.54
CA ASP A 45 3.33 -5.21 0.41
C ASP A 45 2.39 -6.27 -0.22
N VAL A 46 2.18 -7.42 0.45
CA VAL A 46 1.21 -8.45 0.02
C VAL A 46 -0.06 -8.39 0.86
N ILE A 47 -1.21 -8.32 0.19
CA ILE A 47 -2.54 -8.35 0.84
C ILE A 47 -3.25 -9.68 0.56
N ASN A 48 -4.18 -10.06 1.45
CA ASN A 48 -4.97 -11.27 1.29
C ASN A 48 -6.42 -10.93 0.91
N VAL A 49 -6.78 -11.23 -0.33
CA VAL A 49 -8.12 -10.97 -0.89
C VAL A 49 -8.82 -12.32 -1.09
N ALA A 50 -9.73 -12.67 -0.19
CA ALA A 50 -10.48 -13.93 -0.24
C ALA A 50 -9.60 -15.19 -0.36
N GLY A 51 -8.44 -15.20 0.31
CA GLY A 51 -7.47 -16.30 0.26
C GLY A 51 -6.39 -16.13 -0.80
N HIS A 52 -6.53 -15.17 -1.73
CA HIS A 52 -5.52 -14.89 -2.74
C HIS A 52 -4.50 -13.88 -2.22
N ARG A 53 -3.21 -14.23 -2.32
CA ARG A 53 -2.10 -13.31 -2.04
C ARG A 53 -1.89 -12.42 -3.24
N ILE A 54 -2.07 -11.11 -3.05
CA ILE A 54 -1.98 -10.12 -4.12
C ILE A 54 -0.92 -9.09 -3.76
N SER A 55 0.02 -8.87 -4.68
CA SER A 55 1.03 -7.83 -4.56
C SER A 55 0.40 -6.46 -4.82
N THR A 56 0.51 -5.54 -3.85
CA THR A 56 0.03 -4.16 -4.05
C THR A 56 0.91 -3.39 -5.02
N SER A 57 2.21 -3.67 -5.08
CA SER A 57 3.11 -3.05 -6.06
C SER A 57 2.74 -3.43 -7.50
N SER A 58 2.33 -4.67 -7.75
CA SER A 58 1.85 -5.07 -9.08
C SER A 58 0.56 -4.35 -9.49
N LEU A 59 -0.31 -4.02 -8.53
CA LEU A 59 -1.50 -3.21 -8.77
C LEU A 59 -1.11 -1.75 -9.05
N GLU A 60 -0.16 -1.18 -8.29
CA GLU A 60 0.38 0.17 -8.53
C GLU A 60 0.99 0.27 -9.93
N ASP A 61 1.85 -0.67 -10.31
CA ASP A 61 2.49 -0.71 -11.63
C ASP A 61 1.45 -0.75 -12.76
N ALA A 62 0.37 -1.49 -12.57
CA ALA A 62 -0.72 -1.54 -13.55
C ALA A 62 -1.49 -0.20 -13.61
N VAL A 63 -1.78 0.44 -12.48
CA VAL A 63 -2.41 1.77 -12.42
C VAL A 63 -1.52 2.84 -13.09
N LEU A 64 -0.21 2.79 -12.85
CA LEU A 64 0.77 3.75 -13.38
C LEU A 64 0.97 3.65 -14.90
N ARG A 65 0.50 2.57 -15.55
CA ARG A 65 0.45 2.48 -17.02
C ARG A 65 -0.58 3.43 -17.63
N HIS A 66 -1.54 3.92 -16.83
CA HIS A 66 -2.55 4.84 -17.33
C HIS A 66 -1.93 6.21 -17.65
N PRO A 67 -2.14 6.78 -18.85
CA PRO A 67 -1.42 7.98 -19.30
C PRO A 67 -1.68 9.22 -18.44
N ASP A 68 -2.84 9.29 -17.77
CA ASP A 68 -3.24 10.44 -16.95
C ASP A 68 -2.83 10.34 -15.47
N VAL A 69 -2.31 9.20 -15.01
CA VAL A 69 -1.89 9.01 -13.62
C VAL A 69 -0.41 9.38 -13.46
N ALA A 70 -0.13 10.26 -12.51
CA ALA A 70 1.23 10.69 -12.17
C ALA A 70 1.88 9.78 -11.11
N ASP A 71 1.09 9.37 -10.12
CA ASP A 71 1.56 8.59 -8.98
C ASP A 71 0.39 7.77 -8.42
N ALA A 72 0.68 6.65 -7.76
CA ALA A 72 -0.33 5.78 -7.18
C ALA A 72 0.21 5.02 -5.96
N ALA A 73 -0.66 4.79 -4.99
CA ALA A 73 -0.41 3.89 -3.88
C ALA A 73 -1.61 2.95 -3.70
N VAL A 74 -1.33 1.65 -3.62
CA VAL A 74 -2.32 0.62 -3.35
C VAL A 74 -2.00 -0.04 -2.02
N PHE A 75 -3.04 -0.21 -1.21
CA PHE A 75 -2.93 -0.89 0.08
C PHE A 75 -4.22 -1.64 0.41
N GLY A 76 -4.11 -2.62 1.30
CA GLY A 76 -5.24 -3.43 1.73
C GLY A 76 -6.09 -2.69 2.76
N VAL A 77 -7.40 -2.68 2.56
CA VAL A 77 -8.37 -2.17 3.52
C VAL A 77 -9.33 -3.28 3.96
N PRO A 78 -9.84 -3.25 5.21
CA PRO A 78 -10.76 -4.26 5.70
C PRO A 78 -12.04 -4.35 4.85
N GLU A 79 -12.51 -5.58 4.62
CA GLU A 79 -13.80 -5.85 3.99
C GLU A 79 -14.44 -7.11 4.61
N SER A 80 -15.74 -7.03 4.89
CA SER A 80 -16.46 -7.99 5.73
C SER A 80 -16.47 -9.44 5.21
N THR A 81 -16.34 -9.63 3.90
CA THR A 81 -16.48 -10.94 3.25
C THR A 81 -15.12 -11.50 2.79
N LYS A 82 -14.24 -10.63 2.29
CA LYS A 82 -12.96 -11.01 1.66
C LYS A 82 -11.77 -10.84 2.59
N GLY A 83 -11.99 -10.36 3.81
CA GLY A 83 -10.95 -10.00 4.76
C GLY A 83 -10.31 -8.66 4.42
N GLN A 84 -9.62 -8.59 3.28
CA GLN A 84 -9.11 -7.34 2.71
C GLN A 84 -9.48 -7.21 1.24
N ILE A 85 -9.55 -5.97 0.75
CA ILE A 85 -9.56 -5.63 -0.67
C ILE A 85 -8.58 -4.49 -0.94
N PRO A 86 -8.06 -4.35 -2.17
CA PRO A 86 -7.19 -3.24 -2.50
C PRO A 86 -7.97 -1.92 -2.62
N LEU A 87 -7.41 -0.87 -2.05
CA LEU A 87 -7.79 0.52 -2.25
C LEU A 87 -6.61 1.25 -2.90
N CYS A 88 -6.89 1.99 -3.97
CA CYS A 88 -5.91 2.82 -4.67
C CYS A 88 -6.16 4.30 -4.39
N LEU A 89 -5.12 5.00 -3.95
CA LEU A 89 -5.07 6.45 -3.99
C LEU A 89 -4.16 6.86 -5.14
N TYR A 90 -4.61 7.80 -5.98
CA TYR A 90 -3.86 8.20 -7.17
C TYR A 90 -3.75 9.72 -7.30
N VAL A 91 -2.65 10.16 -7.89
CA VAL A 91 -2.38 11.55 -8.26
C VAL A 91 -2.49 11.69 -9.78
N VAL A 92 -3.08 12.78 -10.24
CA VAL A 92 -3.30 13.05 -11.67
C VAL A 92 -2.18 13.91 -12.22
N LYS A 93 -1.77 13.69 -13.47
CA LYS A 93 -0.81 14.56 -14.16
C LYS A 93 -1.36 15.97 -14.36
N ASN A 94 -0.46 16.96 -14.34
CA ASN A 94 -0.81 18.34 -14.62
C ASN A 94 -1.48 18.49 -16.01
N GLY A 95 -2.54 19.28 -16.08
CA GLY A 95 -3.25 19.59 -17.33
C GLY A 95 -4.32 18.57 -17.75
N VAL A 96 -4.48 17.45 -17.04
CA VAL A 96 -5.57 16.50 -17.29
C VAL A 96 -6.91 17.12 -16.88
N ARG A 97 -7.90 17.08 -17.77
CA ARG A 97 -9.24 17.63 -17.55
C ARG A 97 -10.31 16.56 -17.26
N LYS A 98 -9.93 15.28 -17.25
CA LYS A 98 -10.86 14.19 -16.91
C LYS A 98 -11.35 14.32 -15.47
N THR A 99 -12.62 14.01 -15.25
CA THR A 99 -13.18 14.01 -13.90
C THR A 99 -12.65 12.81 -13.11
N PRO A 100 -12.50 12.93 -11.77
CA PRO A 100 -12.05 11.82 -10.94
C PRO A 100 -12.89 10.56 -11.12
N THR A 101 -14.22 10.70 -11.28
CA THR A 101 -15.12 9.58 -11.52
C THR A 101 -14.81 8.81 -12.80
N LYS A 102 -14.53 9.52 -13.91
CA LYS A 102 -14.18 8.87 -15.18
C LYS A 102 -12.86 8.12 -15.06
N LEU A 103 -11.86 8.76 -14.46
CA LEU A 103 -10.55 8.16 -14.29
C LEU A 103 -10.60 6.95 -13.34
N SER A 104 -11.36 7.00 -12.25
CA SER A 104 -11.55 5.85 -11.36
C SER A 104 -12.17 4.64 -12.09
N VAL A 105 -13.12 4.85 -13.01
CA VAL A 105 -13.71 3.76 -13.82
C VAL A 105 -12.68 3.18 -14.81
N GLU A 106 -11.87 4.03 -15.45
CA GLU A 106 -10.78 3.61 -16.34
C GLU A 106 -9.76 2.76 -15.58
N LEU A 107 -9.35 3.17 -14.38
CA LEU A 107 -8.37 2.45 -13.55
C LEU A 107 -8.90 1.09 -13.05
N ILE A 108 -10.17 1.01 -12.65
CA ILE A 108 -10.80 -0.26 -12.27
C ILE A 108 -10.83 -1.22 -13.46
N SER A 109 -11.15 -0.71 -14.64
CA SER A 109 -11.20 -1.51 -15.88
C SER A 109 -9.81 -2.00 -16.27
N LEU A 110 -8.80 -1.14 -16.18
CA LEU A 110 -7.40 -1.48 -16.47
C LEU A 110 -6.88 -2.60 -15.58
N ILE A 111 -7.13 -2.54 -14.27
CA ILE A 111 -6.69 -3.61 -13.34
C ILE A 111 -7.41 -4.92 -13.64
N ARG A 112 -8.70 -4.86 -13.99
CA ARG A 112 -9.47 -6.04 -14.35
C ARG A 112 -8.95 -6.70 -15.64
N GLU A 113 -8.42 -5.92 -16.57
CA GLU A 113 -7.78 -6.41 -17.80
C GLU A 113 -6.39 -7.01 -17.53
N VAL A 114 -5.55 -6.30 -16.78
CA VAL A 114 -4.13 -6.66 -16.59
C VAL A 114 -3.94 -7.77 -15.54
N ILE A 115 -4.65 -7.70 -14.42
CA ILE A 115 -4.48 -8.61 -13.28
C ILE A 115 -5.65 -9.61 -13.19
N GLY A 116 -6.84 -9.20 -13.63
CA GLY A 116 -8.02 -10.03 -13.59
C GLY A 116 -8.99 -9.71 -12.44
N PRO A 117 -10.21 -10.27 -12.50
CA PRO A 117 -11.26 -9.99 -11.51
C PRO A 117 -10.92 -10.51 -10.10
N ILE A 118 -9.94 -11.40 -9.98
CA ILE A 118 -9.48 -11.97 -8.70
C ILE A 118 -8.96 -10.89 -7.74
N ALA A 119 -8.47 -9.77 -8.27
CA ALA A 119 -8.01 -8.62 -7.48
C ALA A 119 -9.11 -7.94 -6.66
N ALA A 120 -10.39 -8.15 -7.01
CA ALA A 120 -11.52 -7.45 -6.39
C ALA A 120 -11.35 -5.91 -6.33
N PHE A 121 -10.59 -5.35 -7.26
CA PHE A 121 -10.20 -3.95 -7.28
C PHE A 121 -11.39 -3.06 -7.67
N ARG A 122 -11.87 -2.26 -6.71
CA ARG A 122 -13.08 -1.43 -6.87
C ARG A 122 -13.05 -0.10 -6.13
N LEU A 123 -12.02 0.17 -5.33
CA LEU A 123 -11.91 1.36 -4.49
C LEU A 123 -10.76 2.22 -5.00
N VAL A 124 -11.09 3.40 -5.56
CA VAL A 124 -10.12 4.27 -6.21
C VAL A 124 -10.45 5.73 -5.91
N GLY A 125 -9.55 6.41 -5.21
CA GLY A 125 -9.73 7.80 -4.76
C GLY A 125 -8.63 8.71 -5.31
N LYS A 126 -9.01 9.89 -5.82
CA LYS A 126 -8.04 10.92 -6.20
C LYS A 126 -7.51 11.58 -4.92
N VAL A 127 -6.20 11.78 -4.87
CA VAL A 127 -5.52 12.66 -3.91
C VAL A 127 -4.63 13.65 -4.66
N GLU A 128 -4.29 14.76 -3.99
CA GLU A 128 -3.36 15.75 -4.52
C GLU A 128 -1.91 15.29 -4.38
N ASN A 129 -1.57 14.56 -3.31
CA ASN A 129 -0.24 14.00 -3.08
C ASN A 129 -0.32 12.70 -2.26
N LEU A 130 0.77 11.92 -2.27
CA LEU A 130 0.93 10.72 -1.46
C LEU A 130 1.96 10.95 -0.33
N PRO A 131 1.77 10.34 0.85
CA PRO A 131 2.63 10.59 2.00
C PRO A 131 3.93 9.81 1.82
N ARG A 132 5.06 10.53 1.80
CA ARG A 132 6.40 9.97 1.66
C ARG A 132 7.29 10.38 2.82
N THR A 133 8.23 9.52 3.15
CA THR A 133 9.39 9.89 3.97
C THR A 133 10.43 10.60 3.10
N ARG A 134 11.36 11.38 3.67
CA ARG A 134 12.44 12.09 2.96
C ARG A 134 13.34 11.22 2.07
N SER A 135 13.28 9.90 2.20
CA SER A 135 13.95 8.95 1.29
C SER A 135 13.07 8.50 0.11
N GLY A 136 11.90 9.11 -0.07
CA GLY A 136 10.92 8.79 -1.11
C GLY A 136 10.00 7.60 -0.79
N LYS A 137 10.16 6.91 0.34
CA LYS A 137 9.32 5.73 0.68
C LYS A 137 7.86 6.14 0.89
N THR A 138 6.95 5.54 0.12
CA THR A 138 5.50 5.65 0.29
C THR A 138 5.08 5.05 1.64
N MET A 139 4.33 5.80 2.44
CA MET A 139 3.86 5.36 3.76
C MET A 139 2.58 4.50 3.68
N ARG A 140 2.63 3.39 2.93
CA ARG A 140 1.47 2.49 2.69
C ARG A 140 0.84 1.98 3.96
N LYS A 141 1.66 1.52 4.92
CA LYS A 141 1.17 1.02 6.21
C LYS A 141 0.38 2.10 6.97
N SER A 142 0.88 3.33 6.99
CA SER A 142 0.17 4.45 7.64
C SER A 142 -1.16 4.73 6.97
N MET A 143 -1.24 4.70 5.63
CA MET A 143 -2.52 4.85 4.91
C MET A 143 -3.49 3.69 5.19
N ALA A 144 -3.01 2.44 5.21
CA ALA A 144 -3.81 1.27 5.53
C ALA A 144 -4.36 1.30 6.97
N ASP A 145 -3.50 1.64 7.93
CA ASP A 145 -3.89 1.80 9.33
C ASP A 145 -4.89 2.95 9.49
N PHE A 146 -4.69 4.06 8.77
CA PHE A 146 -5.63 5.19 8.78
C PHE A 146 -7.01 4.80 8.22
N ALA A 147 -7.05 4.12 7.07
CA ALA A 147 -8.28 3.61 6.47
C ALA A 147 -9.01 2.64 7.40
N ALA A 148 -8.27 1.86 8.20
CA ALA A 148 -8.79 0.94 9.21
C ALA A 148 -9.17 1.62 10.55
N ASN A 149 -9.26 2.96 10.61
CA ASN A 149 -9.56 3.75 11.82
C ASN A 149 -8.55 3.58 12.96
N LYS A 150 -7.31 3.18 12.67
CA LYS A 150 -6.27 3.07 13.69
C LYS A 150 -5.54 4.40 13.86
N ARG A 151 -4.92 4.57 15.03
CA ARG A 151 -4.03 5.70 15.29
C ARG A 151 -2.78 5.59 14.41
N VAL A 152 -2.48 6.67 13.69
CA VAL A 152 -1.26 6.81 12.89
C VAL A 152 -0.29 7.73 13.61
N ILE A 153 0.94 7.24 13.80
CA ILE A 153 2.07 8.04 14.29
C ILE A 153 2.95 8.34 13.08
N LEU A 154 3.10 9.61 12.76
CA LEU A 154 3.92 10.08 11.65
C LEU A 154 5.38 10.19 12.11
N PRO A 155 6.34 9.57 11.41
CA PRO A 155 7.73 9.70 11.76
C PRO A 155 8.22 11.13 11.47
N GLY A 156 9.20 11.63 12.23
CA GLY A 156 9.84 12.92 11.95
C GLY A 156 10.55 13.02 10.58
N THR A 157 10.63 11.90 9.85
CA THR A 157 11.14 11.82 8.48
C THR A 157 10.06 12.00 7.41
N ILE A 158 8.79 12.25 7.76
CA ILE A 158 7.76 12.60 6.79
C ILE A 158 8.11 13.91 6.05
N GLU A 159 7.85 13.95 4.74
CA GLU A 159 8.08 15.15 3.93
C GLU A 159 7.01 16.21 4.18
N ASP A 160 5.74 15.82 4.08
CA ASP A 160 4.59 16.69 4.33
C ASP A 160 3.49 15.93 5.10
N PRO A 161 3.28 16.22 6.39
CA PRO A 161 2.21 15.60 7.17
C PRO A 161 0.82 16.10 6.78
N THR A 162 0.69 17.26 6.12
CA THR A 162 -0.60 17.85 5.79
C THR A 162 -1.36 17.07 4.71
N VAL A 163 -0.66 16.26 3.92
CA VAL A 163 -1.23 15.35 2.91
C VAL A 163 -2.33 14.44 3.49
N PHE A 164 -2.22 14.07 4.78
CA PHE A 164 -3.24 13.23 5.42
C PHE A 164 -4.62 13.88 5.54
N LYS A 165 -4.74 15.22 5.45
CA LYS A 165 -6.04 15.90 5.41
C LYS A 165 -6.83 15.55 4.15
N ASP A 166 -6.15 15.56 3.01
CA ASP A 166 -6.72 15.21 1.72
C ASP A 166 -7.00 13.70 1.63
N ILE A 167 -6.05 12.88 2.09
CA ILE A 167 -6.25 11.42 2.18
C ILE A 167 -7.48 11.10 3.04
N LYS A 168 -7.68 11.78 4.18
CA LYS A 168 -8.85 11.57 5.04
C LYS A 168 -10.15 11.78 4.27
N ARG A 169 -10.24 12.89 3.52
CA ARG A 169 -11.40 13.19 2.67
C ARG A 169 -11.62 12.08 1.64
N ALA A 170 -10.59 11.71 0.89
CA ALA A 170 -10.70 10.67 -0.14
C ALA A 170 -11.10 9.30 0.43
N LEU A 171 -10.58 8.94 1.61
CA LEU A 171 -10.95 7.71 2.30
C LEU A 171 -12.41 7.74 2.79
N GLN A 172 -12.86 8.87 3.35
CA GLN A 172 -14.23 9.03 3.83
C GLN A 172 -15.26 8.96 2.69
N GLU A 173 -14.95 9.53 1.52
CA GLU A 173 -15.76 9.37 0.31
C GLU A 173 -15.90 7.89 -0.12
N LEU A 174 -14.90 7.06 0.20
CA LEU A 174 -14.89 5.62 -0.05
C LEU A 174 -15.46 4.79 1.12
N GLY A 175 -15.92 5.42 2.21
CA GLY A 175 -16.46 4.76 3.40
C GLY A 175 -15.44 4.26 4.42
N TYR A 176 -14.19 4.74 4.34
CA TYR A 176 -13.09 4.39 5.24
C TYR A 176 -12.64 5.59 6.09
N ALA A 177 -11.87 5.34 7.16
CA ALA A 177 -11.39 6.39 8.08
C ALA A 177 -12.49 7.28 8.70
N MET A 178 -13.73 6.78 8.80
CA MET A 178 -14.88 7.54 9.34
C MET A 178 -14.68 8.00 10.78
N ASN A 179 -14.00 7.16 11.59
CA ASN A 179 -13.72 7.42 13.00
C ASN A 179 -12.21 7.53 13.27
N ALA A 180 -11.39 7.69 12.22
CA ALA A 180 -9.94 7.74 12.38
C ALA A 180 -9.53 9.05 13.10
N PRO A 181 -8.77 8.96 14.21
CA PRO A 181 -8.17 10.14 14.81
C PRO A 181 -7.16 10.74 13.84
N ASP A 182 -6.97 12.06 13.90
CA ASP A 182 -5.96 12.71 13.05
C ASP A 182 -4.56 12.16 13.37
N PRO A 183 -3.70 11.96 12.35
CA PRO A 183 -2.35 11.48 12.57
C PRO A 183 -1.56 12.40 13.50
N VAL A 184 -0.78 11.79 14.40
CA VAL A 184 0.01 12.52 15.40
C VAL A 184 1.48 12.44 15.03
N SER A 185 2.22 13.54 15.18
CA SER A 185 3.68 13.56 15.03
C SER A 185 4.35 12.70 16.10
N SER A 186 5.41 11.96 15.73
CA SER A 186 6.35 11.39 16.69
C SER A 186 7.28 12.50 17.16
N ASP A 187 6.79 13.37 18.05
CA ASP A 187 7.67 14.31 18.76
C ASP A 187 8.64 13.55 19.68
#